data_AF-A0A7C4FM23-F1
#
_entry.id   AF-A0A7C4FM23-F1
#
_cell.length_a   1.000
_cell.length_b   1.000
_cell.length_c   1.000
_cell.angle_alpha   90.00
_cell.angle_beta   90.00
_cell.angle_gamma   90.00
#
_symmetry.space_group_name_H-M   'P 1'
#
loop_
_entity.id
_entity.type
_entity.pdbx_description
1 polymer ?
#
loop_
_entity_poly.entity_id
_entity_poly.type
_entity_poly.pdbx_seq_one_letter_code
_entity_poly.pdbx_strand_id
1 'polypeptide(L)'
;MWRAEPTDHMARKGFTIIEMLVAIVIAAIGLAAVVFLGYQSYVHFRTTGEVTRLQQDLDIAGYTVKGYIDEAKSCTASGESAIVAYNDPLWQVEFYKENNNLMLKWTDKRVTPNIVTTRTVIRTLESLNISDTEGHPDLKTVTVRVTDGTIHKEISFEVKLRNFYNL
;
A
#
# COMPACT_ATOMS: atom_id res chain seq x y z
N MET A 1 65.04 -58.80 31.97
CA MET A 1 64.87 -57.58 32.78
C MET A 1 64.11 -56.59 31.90
N TRP A 2 62.79 -56.51 32.05
CA TRP A 2 61.91 -55.80 31.11
C TRP A 2 61.82 -54.32 31.52
N ARG A 3 62.17 -53.39 30.61
CA ARG A 3 61.91 -51.94 30.77
C ARG A 3 60.47 -51.67 30.33
N ALA A 4 59.66 -51.14 31.23
CA ALA A 4 58.34 -50.64 30.91
C ALA A 4 58.46 -49.31 30.14
N GLU A 5 57.75 -49.21 29.02
CA GLU A 5 57.53 -47.96 28.28
C GLU A 5 56.66 -47.02 29.12
N PRO A 6 56.93 -45.70 29.09
CA PRO A 6 56.04 -44.74 29.73
C PRO A 6 54.75 -44.63 28.90
N THR A 7 53.63 -45.01 29.50
CA THR A 7 52.30 -44.76 28.93
C THR A 7 52.02 -43.26 28.96
N ASP A 8 51.98 -42.62 27.79
CA ASP A 8 51.49 -41.26 27.60
C ASP A 8 50.03 -41.16 28.07
N HIS A 9 49.84 -40.71 29.30
CA HIS A 9 48.54 -40.28 29.77
C HIS A 9 48.17 -38.99 29.03
N MET A 10 47.29 -39.08 28.04
CA MET A 10 46.53 -37.92 27.56
C MET A 10 45.77 -37.36 28.77
N ALA A 11 46.32 -36.31 29.38
CA ALA A 11 45.63 -35.56 30.43
C ALA A 11 44.32 -35.03 29.83
N ARG A 12 43.19 -35.62 30.22
CA ARG A 12 41.87 -35.02 30.00
C ARG A 12 41.87 -33.67 30.72
N LYS A 13 42.10 -32.58 29.98
CA LYS A 13 41.97 -31.21 30.48
C LYS A 13 40.55 -31.06 31.02
N GLY A 14 40.42 -30.87 32.34
CA GLY A 14 39.16 -30.53 32.97
C GLY A 14 38.66 -29.19 32.48
N PHE A 15 37.35 -29.07 32.26
CA PHE A 15 36.72 -27.81 31.85
C PHE A 15 36.75 -26.83 33.03
N THR A 16 37.42 -25.69 32.86
CA THR A 16 37.54 -24.68 33.91
C THR A 16 36.28 -23.81 33.99
N ILE A 17 36.00 -23.24 35.16
CA ILE A 17 34.86 -22.33 35.36
C ILE A 17 34.95 -21.12 34.42
N ILE A 18 36.18 -20.66 34.13
CA ILE A 18 36.43 -19.56 33.21
C ILE A 18 36.06 -19.96 31.78
N GLU A 19 36.44 -21.16 31.32
CA GLU A 19 36.04 -21.67 30.00
C GLU A 19 34.52 -21.79 29.87
N MET A 20 33.81 -22.16 30.95
CA MET A 20 32.35 -22.19 30.98
C MET A 20 31.73 -20.80 30.86
N LEU A 21 32.24 -19.82 31.60
CA LEU A 21 31.75 -18.43 31.55
C LEU A 21 31.97 -17.82 30.16
N VAL A 22 33.14 -18.04 29.57
CA VAL A 22 33.44 -17.58 28.21
C VAL A 22 32.51 -18.23 27.19
N ALA A 23 32.26 -19.54 27.30
CA ALA A 23 31.33 -20.24 26.41
C ALA A 23 29.89 -19.71 26.52
N ILE A 24 29.42 -19.41 27.73
CA ILE A 24 28.08 -18.84 27.97
C ILE A 24 27.96 -17.44 27.37
N VAL A 25 28.97 -16.58 27.55
CA VAL A 25 28.96 -15.22 27.01
C VAL A 25 28.97 -15.24 25.48
N ILE A 26 29.82 -16.08 24.87
CA ILE A 26 29.87 -16.23 23.41
C ILE A 26 28.53 -16.77 22.88
N ALA A 27 27.95 -17.79 23.55
CA ALA A 27 26.67 -18.34 23.17
C ALA A 27 25.52 -17.31 23.29
N ALA A 28 25.52 -16.51 24.36
CA ALA A 28 24.53 -15.47 24.60
C ALA A 28 24.61 -14.35 23.54
N ILE A 29 25.81 -13.88 23.22
CA ILE A 29 26.02 -12.86 22.17
C ILE A 29 25.64 -13.44 20.80
N GLY A 30 26.04 -14.68 20.51
CA GLY A 30 25.70 -15.36 19.26
C GLY A 30 24.19 -15.51 19.07
N LEU A 31 23.48 -15.98 20.09
CA LEU A 31 22.03 -16.11 20.07
C LEU A 31 21.33 -14.75 19.94
N ALA A 32 21.77 -13.74 20.70
CA ALA A 32 21.20 -12.41 20.63
C ALA A 32 21.36 -11.79 19.23
N ALA A 33 22.52 -11.97 18.60
CA ALA A 33 22.76 -11.49 17.24
C ALA A 33 21.85 -12.17 16.20
N VAL A 34 21.68 -13.49 16.28
CA VAL A 34 20.80 -14.24 15.36
C VAL A 34 19.33 -13.84 15.54
N VAL A 35 18.86 -13.71 16.78
CA VAL A 35 17.49 -13.26 17.07
C VAL A 35 17.26 -11.84 16.58
N PHE A 36 18.22 -10.93 16.79
CA PHE A 36 18.13 -9.55 16.32
C PHE A 36 18.05 -9.47 14.79
N LEU A 37 18.91 -10.19 14.07
CA LEU A 37 18.88 -10.22 12.60
C LEU A 37 17.59 -10.86 12.07
N GLY A 38 17.10 -11.92 12.71
CA GLY A 38 15.82 -12.55 12.37
C GLY A 38 14.65 -11.59 12.56
N TYR A 39 14.61 -10.86 13.68
CA TYR A 39 13.60 -9.85 13.94
C TYR A 39 13.62 -8.72 12.92
N GLN A 40 14.80 -8.13 12.65
CA GLN A 40 14.93 -7.06 11.65
C GLN A 40 14.52 -7.52 10.25
N SER A 41 14.89 -8.73 9.86
CA SER A 41 14.52 -9.31 8.56
C SER A 41 13.01 -9.54 8.45
N TYR A 42 12.37 -10.00 9.52
CA TYR A 42 10.92 -10.18 9.58
C TYR A 42 10.16 -8.86 9.50
N VAL A 43 10.59 -7.86 10.27
CA VAL A 43 10.03 -6.50 10.22
C VAL A 43 10.19 -5.94 8.82
N HIS A 44 11.38 -6.02 8.23
CA HIS A 44 11.63 -5.56 6.86
C HIS A 44 10.75 -6.26 5.81
N PHE A 45 10.62 -7.59 5.89
CA PHE A 45 9.77 -8.35 4.98
C PHE A 45 8.29 -7.92 5.07
N ARG A 46 7.77 -7.76 6.29
CA ARG A 46 6.40 -7.28 6.50
C ARG A 46 6.19 -5.87 5.97
N THR A 47 7.08 -4.94 6.34
CA THR A 47 7.00 -3.55 5.88
C THR A 47 7.05 -3.47 4.36
N THR A 48 7.93 -4.23 3.70
CA THR A 48 8.00 -4.25 2.23
C THR A 48 6.72 -4.79 1.60
N GLY A 49 6.11 -5.84 2.17
CA GLY A 49 4.83 -6.38 1.70
C GLY A 49 3.67 -5.39 1.86
N GLU A 50 3.58 -4.74 3.02
CA GLU A 50 2.56 -3.72 3.31
C GLU A 50 2.69 -2.49 2.40
N VAL A 51 3.91 -1.99 2.21
CA VAL A 51 4.21 -0.91 1.25
C VAL A 51 3.82 -1.28 -0.17
N THR A 52 4.11 -2.52 -0.60
CA THR A 52 3.78 -2.98 -1.96
C THR A 52 2.27 -3.06 -2.16
N ARG A 53 1.54 -3.62 -1.19
CA ARG A 53 0.07 -3.68 -1.26
C ARG A 53 -0.54 -2.28 -1.29
N LEU A 54 -0.03 -1.37 -0.45
CA LEU A 54 -0.53 0.00 -0.40
C LEU A 54 -0.24 0.76 -1.71
N GLN A 55 0.90 0.50 -2.35
CA GLN A 55 1.20 1.03 -3.68
C GLN A 55 0.23 0.47 -4.74
N GLN A 56 -0.09 -0.82 -4.69
CA GLN A 56 -1.08 -1.42 -5.60
C GLN A 56 -2.47 -0.79 -5.42
N ASP A 57 -2.91 -0.55 -4.19
CA ASP A 57 -4.18 0.13 -3.91
C ASP A 57 -4.17 1.57 -4.47
N LEU A 58 -3.05 2.29 -4.29
CA LEU A 58 -2.88 3.64 -4.85
C LEU A 58 -2.99 3.64 -6.38
N ASP A 59 -2.32 2.69 -7.04
CA ASP A 59 -2.36 2.54 -8.49
C ASP A 59 -3.77 2.19 -8.98
N ILE A 60 -4.45 1.24 -8.32
CA ILE A 60 -5.83 0.85 -8.64
C ILE A 60 -6.76 2.05 -8.53
N ALA A 61 -6.68 2.81 -7.42
CA ALA A 61 -7.52 3.99 -7.22
C ALA A 61 -7.23 5.07 -8.26
N GLY A 62 -5.94 5.39 -8.49
CA GLY A 62 -5.51 6.38 -9.47
C GLY A 62 -5.97 6.04 -10.90
N TYR A 63 -5.70 4.82 -11.37
CA TYR A 63 -6.12 4.39 -12.71
C TYR A 63 -7.64 4.31 -12.86
N THR A 64 -8.36 3.91 -11.80
CA THR A 64 -9.83 3.88 -11.82
C THR A 64 -10.39 5.29 -11.99
N VAL A 65 -10.00 6.24 -11.14
CA VAL A 65 -10.46 7.63 -11.23
C VAL A 65 -10.06 8.25 -12.57
N LYS A 66 -8.80 8.04 -13.00
CA LYS A 66 -8.33 8.50 -14.31
C LYS A 66 -9.19 7.97 -15.45
N GLY A 67 -9.47 6.66 -15.48
CA GLY A 67 -10.17 6.02 -16.59
C GLY A 67 -11.54 6.62 -16.84
N TYR A 68 -12.32 6.84 -15.77
CA TYR A 68 -13.65 7.43 -15.92
C TYR A 68 -13.62 8.93 -16.23
N ILE A 69 -12.69 9.70 -15.67
CA ILE A 69 -12.56 11.14 -15.95
C ILE A 69 -12.09 11.36 -17.40
N ASP A 70 -11.14 10.55 -17.89
CA ASP A 70 -10.60 10.69 -19.25
C ASP A 70 -11.72 10.58 -20.31
N GLU A 71 -12.69 9.68 -20.11
CA GLU A 71 -13.82 9.51 -21.02
C GLU A 71 -14.97 10.50 -20.81
N ALA A 72 -14.89 11.37 -19.81
CA ALA A 72 -16.00 12.19 -19.39
C ALA A 72 -16.18 13.46 -20.24
N LYS A 73 -17.42 13.93 -20.28
CA LYS A 73 -17.79 15.26 -20.79
C LYS A 73 -17.64 16.31 -19.69
N SER A 74 -18.02 15.97 -18.46
CA SER A 74 -17.86 16.84 -17.30
C SER A 74 -17.50 16.05 -16.05
N CYS A 75 -16.80 16.72 -15.14
CA CYS A 75 -16.46 16.22 -13.82
C CYS A 75 -16.67 17.36 -12.82
N THR A 76 -17.59 17.17 -11.87
CA THR A 76 -17.89 18.14 -10.81
C THR A 76 -17.44 17.54 -9.48
N ALA A 77 -16.46 18.17 -8.85
CA ALA A 77 -15.95 17.75 -7.55
C ALA A 77 -16.66 18.49 -6.41
N SER A 78 -16.87 17.80 -5.29
CA SER A 78 -17.43 18.33 -4.06
C SER A 78 -16.82 17.61 -2.86
N GLY A 79 -15.84 18.25 -2.20
CA GLY A 79 -15.09 17.63 -1.11
C GLY A 79 -14.37 16.36 -1.57
N GLU A 80 -14.56 15.26 -0.84
CA GLU A 80 -14.00 13.93 -1.16
C GLU A 80 -14.91 13.11 -2.09
N SER A 81 -15.71 13.79 -2.92
CA SER A 81 -16.56 13.18 -3.92
C SER A 81 -16.46 13.89 -5.26
N ALA A 82 -16.72 13.16 -6.34
CA ALA A 82 -16.83 13.73 -7.67
C ALA A 82 -17.86 12.99 -8.50
N ILE A 83 -18.68 13.74 -9.22
CA ILE A 83 -19.64 13.23 -10.19
C ILE A 83 -19.08 13.44 -11.57
N VAL A 84 -19.01 12.36 -12.33
CA VAL A 84 -18.50 12.29 -13.69
C VAL A 84 -19.64 11.93 -14.63
N ALA A 85 -19.88 12.78 -15.62
CA ALA A 85 -20.95 12.61 -16.60
C ALA A 85 -20.40 12.50 -18.02
N TYR A 86 -21.06 11.68 -18.83
CA TYR A 86 -20.65 11.36 -20.20
C TYR A 86 -21.49 12.13 -21.23
N ASN A 87 -21.17 11.97 -22.52
CA ASN A 87 -21.88 12.62 -23.63
C ASN A 87 -23.39 12.40 -23.59
N ASP A 88 -23.83 11.22 -23.13
CA ASP A 88 -25.22 10.93 -22.85
C ASP A 88 -25.50 11.19 -21.35
N PRO A 89 -26.31 12.20 -20.98
CA PRO A 89 -26.56 12.57 -19.58
C PRO A 89 -27.30 11.48 -18.79
N LEU A 90 -27.68 10.39 -19.46
CA LEU A 90 -28.30 9.21 -18.87
C LEU A 90 -27.33 8.41 -18.00
N TRP A 91 -26.02 8.41 -18.31
CA TRP A 91 -25.01 7.71 -17.53
C TRP A 91 -24.16 8.67 -16.72
N GLN A 92 -23.97 8.35 -15.44
CA GLN A 92 -23.06 9.08 -14.56
C GLN A 92 -22.36 8.11 -13.59
N VAL A 93 -21.12 8.44 -13.26
CA VAL A 93 -20.32 7.76 -12.24
C VAL A 93 -20.07 8.73 -11.11
N GLU A 94 -20.26 8.28 -9.88
CA GLU A 94 -19.94 9.03 -8.68
C GLU A 94 -18.79 8.32 -7.93
N PHE A 95 -17.69 9.04 -7.71
CA PHE A 95 -16.65 8.67 -6.77
C PHE A 95 -16.97 9.33 -5.44
N TYR A 96 -16.90 8.58 -4.36
CA TYR A 96 -17.00 9.17 -3.04
C TYR A 96 -16.24 8.34 -2.03
N LYS A 97 -15.75 8.99 -1.00
CA LYS A 97 -15.20 8.32 0.15
C LYS A 97 -16.31 7.90 1.10
N GLU A 98 -16.26 6.65 1.54
CA GLU A 98 -17.08 6.14 2.63
C GLU A 98 -16.17 5.43 3.64
N ASN A 99 -15.94 6.06 4.80
CA ASN A 99 -14.88 5.66 5.73
C ASN A 99 -13.51 5.68 5.03
N ASN A 100 -12.78 4.56 5.02
CA ASN A 100 -11.53 4.43 4.25
C ASN A 100 -11.74 3.77 2.88
N ASN A 101 -12.98 3.71 2.39
CA ASN A 101 -13.28 3.09 1.11
C ASN A 101 -13.35 4.14 0.01
N LEU A 102 -12.73 3.86 -1.14
CA LEU A 102 -13.09 4.52 -2.39
C LEU A 102 -14.31 3.79 -2.96
N MET A 103 -15.45 4.47 -2.98
CA MET A 103 -16.70 3.94 -3.52
C MET A 103 -16.92 4.48 -4.93
N LEU A 104 -17.43 3.59 -5.78
CA LEU A 104 -17.84 3.87 -7.15
C LEU A 104 -19.31 3.53 -7.29
N LYS A 105 -20.12 4.50 -7.69
CA LYS A 105 -21.54 4.30 -7.93
C LYS A 105 -21.88 4.65 -9.37
N TRP A 106 -22.45 3.67 -10.07
CA TRP A 106 -22.95 3.84 -11.43
C TRP A 106 -24.45 4.10 -11.40
N THR A 107 -24.84 5.18 -12.06
CA THR A 107 -26.23 5.57 -12.20
C THR A 107 -26.60 5.59 -13.68
N ASP A 108 -27.71 4.96 -14.02
CA ASP A 108 -28.38 5.04 -15.31
C ASP A 108 -29.77 5.65 -15.08
N LYS A 109 -29.99 6.86 -15.60
CA LYS A 109 -31.25 7.60 -15.42
C LYS A 109 -32.43 7.00 -16.19
N ARG A 110 -32.20 5.98 -17.02
CA ARG A 110 -33.27 5.27 -17.76
C ARG A 110 -33.99 4.22 -16.92
N VAL A 111 -33.41 3.78 -15.82
CA VAL A 111 -33.95 2.70 -14.97
C VAL A 111 -34.36 3.21 -13.61
N THR A 112 -35.31 2.52 -12.96
CA THR A 112 -35.77 2.84 -11.60
C THR A 112 -35.67 1.59 -10.72
N PRO A 113 -34.91 1.62 -9.61
CA PRO A 113 -34.08 2.73 -9.16
C PRO A 113 -32.93 3.01 -10.14
N ASN A 114 -32.53 4.28 -10.24
CA ASN A 114 -31.50 4.76 -11.17
C ASN A 114 -30.08 4.27 -10.84
N ILE A 115 -29.90 3.59 -9.70
CA ILE A 115 -28.61 3.02 -9.29
C ILE A 115 -28.48 1.63 -9.90
N VAL A 116 -27.50 1.48 -10.79
CA VAL A 116 -27.18 0.18 -11.42
C VAL A 116 -26.31 -0.65 -10.49
N THR A 117 -25.26 -0.04 -9.94
CA THR A 117 -24.35 -0.74 -9.01
C THR A 117 -23.58 0.25 -8.15
N THR A 118 -23.18 -0.23 -6.98
CA THR A 118 -22.22 0.43 -6.10
C THR A 118 -21.13 -0.58 -5.78
N ARG A 119 -19.87 -0.17 -5.89
CA ARG A 119 -18.70 -1.04 -5.66
C ARG A 119 -17.64 -0.32 -4.84
N THR A 120 -16.98 -1.07 -3.96
CA THR A 120 -15.76 -0.63 -3.31
C THR A 120 -14.57 -0.93 -4.22
N VAL A 121 -13.79 0.10 -4.56
CA VAL A 121 -12.59 0.00 -5.40
C VAL A 121 -11.39 -0.40 -4.54
N ILE A 122 -11.15 0.34 -3.46
CA ILE A 122 -10.12 0.06 -2.44
C ILE A 122 -10.67 0.36 -1.05
N ARG A 123 -9.99 -0.15 0.00
CA ARG A 123 -10.38 -0.01 1.42
C ARG A 123 -9.37 0.76 2.28
N THR A 124 -8.40 1.37 1.62
CA THR A 124 -7.26 2.07 2.22
C THR A 124 -7.26 3.55 1.85
N LEU A 125 -8.35 4.08 1.27
CA LEU A 125 -8.45 5.49 0.87
C LEU A 125 -8.41 6.40 2.10
N GLU A 126 -7.38 7.24 2.18
CA GLU A 126 -7.28 8.30 3.18
C GLU A 126 -7.97 9.57 2.71
N SER A 127 -7.76 9.96 1.45
CA SER A 127 -8.42 11.11 0.85
C SER A 127 -8.44 11.03 -0.68
N LEU A 128 -9.46 11.67 -1.27
CA LEU A 128 -9.59 11.91 -2.70
C LEU A 128 -9.84 13.40 -2.90
N ASN A 129 -9.00 14.06 -3.69
CA ASN A 129 -9.19 15.45 -4.07
C ASN A 129 -9.15 15.57 -5.59
N ILE A 130 -10.16 16.23 -6.15
CA ILE A 130 -10.24 16.51 -7.59
C ILE A 130 -10.51 18.00 -7.72
N SER A 131 -9.62 18.72 -8.40
CA SER A 131 -9.73 20.16 -8.59
C SER A 131 -9.57 20.53 -10.07
N ASP A 132 -10.11 21.68 -10.43
CA ASP A 132 -9.87 22.27 -11.74
C ASP A 132 -8.40 22.69 -11.86
N THR A 133 -7.79 22.43 -13.01
CA THR A 133 -6.46 22.93 -13.31
C THR A 133 -6.58 24.39 -13.77
N GLU A 134 -5.78 25.28 -13.16
CA GLU A 134 -5.85 26.72 -13.44
C GLU A 134 -5.63 27.01 -14.93
N GLY A 135 -6.55 27.77 -15.54
CA GLY A 135 -6.50 28.11 -16.96
C GLY A 135 -6.91 26.99 -17.93
N HIS A 136 -7.24 25.79 -17.44
CA HIS A 136 -7.55 24.63 -18.26
C HIS A 136 -8.85 23.93 -17.79
N PRO A 137 -10.02 24.36 -18.27
CA PRO A 137 -11.31 23.81 -17.82
C PRO A 137 -11.52 22.34 -18.18
N ASP A 138 -10.82 21.85 -19.21
CA ASP A 138 -10.81 20.47 -19.66
C ASP A 138 -9.81 19.58 -18.88
N LEU A 139 -8.94 20.15 -18.04
CA LEU A 139 -8.01 19.42 -17.18
C LEU A 139 -8.48 19.40 -15.73
N LYS A 140 -8.34 18.23 -15.10
CA LYS A 140 -8.56 18.02 -13.67
C LYS A 140 -7.28 17.53 -13.03
N THR A 141 -6.90 18.14 -11.92
CA THR A 141 -5.84 17.62 -11.05
C THR A 141 -6.48 16.66 -10.04
N VAL A 142 -6.02 15.42 -10.05
CA VAL A 142 -6.51 14.35 -9.17
C VAL A 142 -5.39 14.01 -8.20
N THR A 143 -5.70 14.10 -6.91
CA THR A 143 -4.81 13.67 -5.83
C THR A 143 -5.50 12.58 -5.03
N VAL A 144 -4.86 11.41 -4.98
CA VAL A 144 -5.33 10.25 -4.21
C VAL A 144 -4.32 9.95 -3.13
N ARG A 145 -4.79 9.81 -1.90
CA ARG A 145 -3.97 9.36 -0.77
C ARG A 145 -4.54 8.08 -0.17
N VAL A 146 -3.67 7.13 0.13
CA VAL A 146 -4.01 5.87 0.77
C VAL A 146 -3.17 5.64 2.02
N THR A 147 -3.74 4.94 2.99
CA THR A 147 -3.11 4.59 4.26
C THR A 147 -3.55 3.23 4.79
N ASP A 148 -2.65 2.57 5.51
CA ASP A 148 -2.95 1.43 6.38
C ASP A 148 -2.99 1.81 7.88
N GLY A 149 -2.91 3.11 8.18
CA GLY A 149 -2.84 3.68 9.53
C GLY A 149 -1.42 3.92 10.05
N THR A 150 -0.40 3.34 9.41
CA THR A 150 1.02 3.54 9.78
C THR A 150 1.81 4.16 8.63
N ILE A 151 1.53 3.73 7.41
CA ILE A 151 2.20 4.16 6.19
C ILE A 151 1.19 4.95 5.35
N HIS A 152 1.66 6.04 4.76
CA HIS A 152 0.87 6.91 3.89
C HIS A 152 1.54 6.98 2.51
N LYS A 153 0.72 6.88 1.46
CA LYS A 153 1.17 7.00 0.07
C LYS A 153 0.22 7.92 -0.67
N GLU A 154 0.77 8.76 -1.54
CA GLU A 154 0.02 9.75 -2.31
C GLU A 154 0.50 9.76 -3.75
N ILE A 155 -0.44 9.94 -4.68
CA ILE A 155 -0.17 10.25 -6.07
C ILE A 155 -1.01 11.47 -6.47
N SER A 156 -0.41 12.37 -7.24
CA SER A 156 -1.10 13.48 -7.88
C SER A 156 -0.79 13.48 -9.37
N PHE A 157 -1.83 13.62 -10.19
CA PHE A 157 -1.72 13.60 -11.65
C PHE A 157 -2.84 14.41 -12.29
N GLU A 158 -2.61 14.85 -13.53
CA GLU A 158 -3.60 15.57 -14.32
C GLU A 158 -4.32 14.63 -15.29
N VAL A 159 -5.63 14.85 -15.47
CA VAL A 159 -6.47 14.10 -16.38
C VAL A 159 -7.27 15.06 -17.25
N LYS A 160 -7.24 14.84 -18.56
CA LYS A 160 -8.02 15.59 -19.55
C LYS A 160 -9.38 14.94 -19.78
N LEU A 161 -10.44 15.74 -19.72
CA LEU A 161 -11.79 15.38 -20.14
C LEU A 161 -11.85 15.29 -21.67
N ARG A 162 -11.73 14.08 -22.24
CA ARG A 162 -11.62 13.89 -23.69
C ARG A 162 -12.87 14.31 -24.45
N ASN A 163 -14.03 14.22 -23.82
CA ASN A 163 -15.32 14.53 -24.43
C ASN A 163 -15.83 15.95 -24.12
N PHE A 164 -15.00 16.80 -23.51
CA PHE A 164 -15.40 18.14 -23.07
C PHE A 164 -16.00 19.02 -24.19
N TYR A 165 -15.42 18.98 -25.40
CA TYR A 165 -15.85 19.78 -26.55
C TYR A 165 -16.77 19.03 -27.54
N ASN A 166 -17.10 17.76 -27.27
CA ASN A 166 -18.01 17.02 -28.14
C ASN A 166 -19.45 17.51 -27.89
N LEU A 167 -19.92 18.34 -28.84
CA LEU A 167 -21.28 18.89 -28.92
C LEU A 167 -22.28 17.78 -29.24
#